data_AF-A0A4S8MFU5-F1
#
_entry.id   AF-A0A4S8MFU5-F1
#
_cell.length_a   1.000
_cell.length_b   1.000
_cell.length_c   1.000
_cell.angle_alpha   90.00
_cell.angle_beta   90.00
_cell.angle_gamma   90.00
#
_symmetry.space_group_name_H-M   'P 1'
#
loop_
_entity.id
_entity.type
_entity.pdbx_description
1 polymer ?
#
loop_
_entity_poly.entity_id
_entity_poly.type
_entity_poly.pdbx_seq_one_letter_code
_entity_poly.pdbx_strand_id
1 'polypeptide(L)'
;MTTPTSSSTQMVSDSNANFFESSSSQRDPSYYTGDHDTTTGMTTSPLTNRKVDESSKVHSQAFSCYSIVPTTWVIIGPQPGIYLAQANLDSVLFEGFMANGFAAGGQRTATVNIENFHGFPTRILGPKLMDEFRDQSLRFGTRIITETISKIDLSLRPLRYWREGQEDEEPETADTVIVATSASAKRVGLKGGEAYWHSGIGACAVCDGTIPIFRNNPL
;
A
#
# COMPACT_ATOMS: atom_id res chain seq x y z
N MET A 1 -48.68 19.62 40.18
CA MET A 1 -49.37 18.83 39.15
C MET A 1 -48.35 17.96 38.45
N THR A 2 -48.40 16.67 38.71
CA THR A 2 -47.62 15.59 38.09
C THR A 2 -48.43 14.98 36.95
N THR A 3 -47.82 14.77 35.78
CA THR A 3 -47.68 13.46 35.10
C THR A 3 -47.00 13.60 33.73
N PRO A 4 -46.32 12.55 33.24
CA PRO A 4 -45.33 12.59 32.16
C PRO A 4 -45.86 12.00 30.84
N THR A 5 -45.13 12.20 29.74
CA THR A 5 -45.28 11.42 28.49
C THR A 5 -43.92 11.08 27.89
N SER A 6 -43.91 9.94 27.19
CA SER A 6 -42.83 8.97 27.07
C SER A 6 -42.06 9.01 25.74
N SER A 7 -40.85 8.44 25.80
CA SER A 7 -40.15 7.63 24.78
C SER A 7 -39.96 8.18 23.36
N SER A 8 -38.71 8.33 22.92
CA SER A 8 -37.97 7.24 22.26
C SER A 8 -36.63 7.75 21.69
N THR A 9 -35.54 7.21 22.21
CA THR A 9 -34.20 7.31 21.63
C THR A 9 -34.18 6.40 20.40
N GLN A 10 -34.13 6.96 19.19
CA GLN A 10 -33.78 6.17 18.01
C GLN A 10 -32.26 6.07 17.90
N MET A 11 -31.75 4.89 18.24
CA MET A 11 -30.44 4.40 17.82
C MET A 11 -30.45 4.29 16.30
N VAL A 12 -29.54 5.00 15.63
CA VAL A 12 -29.22 4.73 14.23
C VAL A 12 -28.38 3.45 14.22
N SER A 13 -29.01 2.39 13.72
CA SER A 13 -28.54 1.02 13.68
C SER A 13 -27.29 0.84 12.83
N ASP A 14 -26.35 0.09 13.38
CA ASP A 14 -25.21 -0.54 12.74
C ASP A 14 -25.60 -1.25 11.44
N SER A 15 -25.03 -0.80 10.32
CA SER A 15 -25.13 -1.51 9.03
C SER A 15 -23.78 -1.91 8.44
N ASN A 16 -22.66 -1.59 9.11
CA ASN A 16 -21.31 -1.99 8.65
C ASN A 16 -20.59 -3.00 9.57
N ALA A 17 -21.18 -3.39 10.70
CA ALA A 17 -20.61 -4.41 11.60
C ALA A 17 -20.84 -5.86 11.10
N ASN A 18 -21.88 -6.10 10.32
CA ASN A 18 -22.30 -7.46 9.94
C ASN A 18 -21.53 -8.07 8.74
N PHE A 19 -20.67 -7.31 8.06
CA PHE A 19 -19.83 -7.87 7.01
C PHE A 19 -18.62 -8.63 7.58
N PHE A 20 -18.09 -8.18 8.72
CA PHE A 20 -16.89 -8.79 9.32
C PHE A 20 -17.20 -9.98 10.23
N GLU A 21 -18.37 -10.04 10.88
CA GLU A 21 -18.72 -11.18 11.74
C GLU A 21 -19.15 -12.44 10.97
N SER A 22 -19.71 -12.31 9.76
CA SER A 22 -20.16 -13.48 8.97
C SER A 22 -19.01 -14.27 8.31
N SER A 23 -17.79 -13.72 8.28
CA SER A 23 -16.62 -14.38 7.68
C SER A 23 -15.75 -15.16 8.67
N SER A 24 -15.99 -15.02 9.98
CA SER A 24 -15.17 -15.66 11.01
C SER A 24 -15.66 -17.07 11.41
N SER A 25 -16.88 -17.45 11.01
CA SER A 25 -17.53 -18.72 11.41
C SER A 25 -17.54 -19.82 10.34
N GLN A 26 -16.94 -19.63 9.16
CA GLN A 26 -16.82 -20.68 8.15
C GLN A 26 -15.35 -20.89 7.74
N ARG A 27 -14.57 -21.45 8.66
CA ARG A 27 -13.28 -22.09 8.34
C ARG A 27 -13.45 -23.60 8.49
N ASP A 28 -14.13 -24.21 7.53
CA ASP A 28 -14.13 -25.66 7.37
C ASP A 28 -12.80 -26.10 6.76
N PRO A 29 -12.00 -26.98 7.41
CA PRO A 29 -10.68 -27.40 6.91
C PRO A 29 -10.73 -28.36 5.72
N SER A 30 -11.91 -28.67 5.17
CA SER A 30 -12.12 -29.75 4.20
C SER A 30 -11.73 -29.41 2.76
N TYR A 31 -11.30 -28.18 2.48
CA TYR A 31 -11.03 -27.72 1.11
C TYR A 31 -9.64 -28.12 0.56
N TYR A 32 -8.79 -28.80 1.34
CA TYR A 32 -7.43 -29.18 0.92
C TYR A 32 -7.17 -30.68 0.78
N THR A 33 -8.19 -31.54 0.86
CA THR A 33 -8.03 -32.98 0.62
C THR A 33 -8.97 -33.44 -0.48
N GLY A 34 -8.53 -33.26 -1.73
CA GLY A 34 -9.14 -33.89 -2.89
C GLY A 34 -8.41 -35.19 -3.20
N ASP A 35 -8.96 -36.31 -2.71
CA ASP A 35 -8.59 -37.66 -3.11
C ASP A 35 -8.92 -37.87 -4.59
N HIS A 36 -7.89 -38.07 -5.42
CA HIS A 36 -8.08 -38.53 -6.79
C HIS A 36 -8.17 -40.05 -6.81
N ASP A 37 -9.38 -40.56 -6.59
CA ASP A 37 -9.72 -41.97 -6.82
C ASP A 37 -10.84 -42.04 -7.87
N THR A 38 -10.48 -42.38 -9.11
CA THR A 38 -11.44 -42.70 -10.17
C THR A 38 -11.01 -43.99 -10.86
N THR A 39 -11.70 -45.08 -10.54
CA THR A 39 -11.62 -46.35 -11.27
C THR A 39 -12.96 -46.64 -11.96
N THR A 40 -12.96 -46.69 -13.30
CA THR A 40 -13.74 -47.53 -14.25
C THR A 40 -13.85 -46.80 -15.61
N GLY A 41 -13.50 -47.32 -16.78
CA GLY A 41 -12.91 -48.57 -17.24
C GLY A 41 -12.74 -48.53 -18.78
N MET A 42 -11.96 -49.48 -19.35
CA MET A 42 -11.81 -49.84 -20.79
C MET A 42 -10.99 -48.84 -21.66
N THR A 43 -9.93 -49.15 -22.44
CA THR A 43 -9.34 -50.39 -22.98
C THR A 43 -7.86 -50.12 -23.36
N THR A 44 -7.07 -51.19 -23.40
CA THR A 44 -5.60 -51.31 -23.46
C THR A 44 -4.85 -50.71 -24.67
N SER A 45 -3.62 -50.24 -24.44
CA SER A 45 -2.45 -50.46 -25.32
C SER A 45 -1.13 -50.33 -24.52
N PRO A 46 -0.14 -51.26 -24.62
CA PRO A 46 0.96 -51.36 -23.66
C PRO A 46 2.29 -50.89 -24.25
N LEU A 47 3.01 -49.94 -23.64
CA LEU A 47 4.45 -49.80 -23.90
C LEU A 47 5.24 -49.33 -22.66
N THR A 48 6.06 -50.27 -22.19
CA THR A 48 7.40 -50.12 -21.60
C THR A 48 7.54 -49.62 -20.16
N ASN A 49 7.62 -50.64 -19.30
CA ASN A 49 8.18 -50.69 -17.96
C ASN A 49 9.61 -50.11 -17.91
N ARG A 50 9.82 -48.97 -17.24
CA ARG A 50 11.16 -48.54 -16.78
C ARG A 50 11.22 -48.74 -15.27
N LYS A 51 12.02 -49.73 -14.88
CA LYS A 51 12.53 -49.96 -13.52
C LYS A 51 13.11 -48.65 -12.97
N VAL A 52 12.60 -48.17 -11.85
CA VAL A 52 13.31 -47.20 -11.01
C VAL A 52 14.18 -48.03 -10.08
N ASP A 53 15.49 -48.02 -10.33
CA ASP A 53 16.45 -48.75 -9.51
C ASP A 53 16.55 -48.11 -8.12
N GLU A 54 16.30 -48.96 -7.12
CA GLU A 54 16.39 -48.70 -5.70
C GLU A 54 17.87 -48.73 -5.27
N SER A 55 18.62 -47.65 -5.52
CA SER A 55 19.92 -47.44 -4.89
C SER A 55 20.44 -46.02 -5.05
N SER A 56 20.06 -45.14 -4.12
CA SER A 56 20.96 -44.11 -3.60
C SER A 56 20.33 -43.48 -2.36
N LYS A 57 20.41 -44.20 -1.23
CA LYS A 57 20.42 -43.58 0.09
C LYS A 57 21.60 -42.62 0.16
N VAL A 58 21.36 -41.33 -0.08
CA VAL A 58 22.34 -40.28 0.23
C VAL A 58 21.62 -39.10 0.85
N HIS A 59 21.91 -38.92 2.15
CA HIS A 59 21.79 -37.70 2.93
C HIS A 59 20.37 -37.22 3.28
N SER A 60 19.93 -37.70 4.44
CA SER A 60 19.23 -36.89 5.43
C SER A 60 20.00 -35.59 5.72
N GLN A 61 19.75 -34.56 4.93
CA GLN A 61 20.00 -33.19 5.32
C GLN A 61 18.74 -32.41 4.98
N ALA A 62 17.80 -32.42 5.92
CA ALA A 62 16.84 -31.36 6.02
C ALA A 62 17.64 -30.06 6.11
N PHE A 63 17.75 -29.33 5.00
CA PHE A 63 18.19 -27.95 5.01
C PHE A 63 17.13 -27.15 5.75
N SER A 64 17.22 -27.17 7.07
CA SER A 64 16.70 -26.14 7.95
C SER A 64 17.49 -24.86 7.68
N CYS A 65 17.21 -24.21 6.56
CA CYS A 65 17.73 -22.89 6.23
C CYS A 65 16.57 -21.97 5.86
N TYR A 66 15.62 -21.80 6.78
CA TYR A 66 14.93 -20.53 6.92
C TYR A 66 15.67 -19.73 8.00
N SER A 67 16.94 -19.44 7.74
CA SER A 67 17.54 -18.31 8.41
C SER A 67 16.93 -17.09 7.73
N ILE A 68 15.82 -16.59 8.28
CA ILE A 68 15.28 -15.27 7.93
C ILE A 68 16.39 -14.30 8.33
N VAL A 69 17.28 -14.01 7.38
CA VAL A 69 18.15 -12.84 7.48
C VAL A 69 17.19 -11.67 7.68
N PRO A 70 17.37 -10.80 8.69
CA PRO A 70 16.48 -9.66 8.87
C PRO A 70 16.63 -8.75 7.64
N THR A 71 15.81 -8.98 6.62
CA THR A 71 15.81 -8.16 5.42
C THR A 71 15.20 -6.83 5.80
N THR A 72 16.03 -5.80 5.90
CA THR A 72 15.53 -4.44 6.18
C THR A 72 15.05 -3.84 4.87
N TRP A 73 13.76 -3.53 4.79
CA TRP A 73 13.15 -2.91 3.61
C TRP A 73 12.88 -1.44 3.89
N VAL A 74 13.33 -0.57 2.99
CA VAL A 74 13.12 0.87 3.13
C VAL A 74 12.34 1.40 1.93
N ILE A 75 11.22 2.06 2.20
CA ILE A 75 10.42 2.79 1.23
C ILE A 75 10.70 4.28 1.40
N ILE A 76 11.00 4.97 0.32
CA ILE A 76 11.25 6.41 0.33
C ILE A 76 10.19 7.06 -0.54
N GLY A 77 9.24 7.76 0.06
CA GLY A 77 8.22 8.49 -0.67
C GLY A 77 6.83 8.52 0.00
N PRO A 78 5.87 9.19 -0.66
CA PRO A 78 4.55 9.45 -0.11
C PRO A 78 3.56 8.27 -0.12
N GLN A 79 3.87 7.14 -0.77
CA GLN A 79 2.95 6.00 -0.84
C GLN A 79 3.17 4.99 0.31
N PRO A 80 2.09 4.48 0.92
CA PRO A 80 2.19 3.57 2.06
C PRO A 80 2.70 2.18 1.67
N GLY A 81 3.54 1.58 2.52
CA GLY A 81 4.13 0.26 2.38
C GLY A 81 3.23 -0.94 2.72
N ILE A 82 1.91 -0.78 2.57
CA ILE A 82 0.89 -1.73 3.08
C ILE A 82 1.21 -3.19 2.74
N TYR A 83 1.60 -3.48 1.50
CA TYR A 83 1.85 -4.86 1.07
C TYR A 83 3.08 -5.50 1.73
N LEU A 84 4.13 -4.72 2.02
CA LEU A 84 5.30 -5.25 2.72
C LEU A 84 4.96 -5.56 4.17
N ALA A 85 4.18 -4.68 4.81
CA ALA A 85 3.70 -4.88 6.16
C ALA A 85 2.74 -6.09 6.25
N GLN A 86 1.86 -6.27 5.26
CA GLN A 86 1.02 -7.47 5.14
C GLN A 86 1.81 -8.77 4.93
N ALA A 87 2.96 -8.69 4.25
CA ALA A 87 3.88 -9.82 4.09
C ALA A 87 4.74 -10.10 5.33
N ASN A 88 4.47 -9.42 6.45
CA ASN A 88 5.20 -9.54 7.71
C ASN A 88 6.71 -9.24 7.56
N LEU A 89 7.05 -8.31 6.66
CA LEU A 89 8.41 -7.81 6.49
C LEU A 89 8.59 -6.55 7.36
N ASP A 90 9.74 -6.46 8.03
CA ASP A 90 10.17 -5.27 8.76
C ASP A 90 10.47 -4.13 7.77
N SER A 91 9.40 -3.40 7.41
CA SER A 91 9.43 -2.31 6.46
C SER A 91 9.41 -0.96 7.16
N VAL A 92 10.31 -0.08 6.73
CA VAL A 92 10.44 1.30 7.18
C VAL A 92 10.03 2.20 6.01
N LEU A 93 9.18 3.18 6.27
CA LEU A 93 8.74 4.15 5.28
C LEU A 93 9.18 5.55 5.70
N PHE A 94 9.94 6.21 4.85
CA PHE A 94 10.29 7.63 4.97
C PHE A 94 9.35 8.46 4.11
N GLU A 95 8.51 9.26 4.77
CA GLU A 95 7.52 10.08 4.07
C GLU A 95 8.03 11.48 3.67
N GLY A 96 9.18 11.89 4.23
CA GLY A 96 9.74 13.22 4.03
C GLY A 96 9.19 14.28 4.97
N PHE A 97 10.05 15.19 5.40
CA PHE A 97 9.64 16.43 6.08
C PHE A 97 9.66 17.57 5.07
N MET A 98 8.51 17.86 4.47
CA MET A 98 8.39 18.85 3.38
C MET A 98 9.31 18.55 2.17
N ALA A 99 9.60 17.27 1.93
CA ALA A 99 10.48 16.83 0.84
C ALA A 99 9.95 17.33 -0.51
N ASN A 100 10.84 17.96 -1.30
CA ASN A 100 10.50 18.59 -2.59
C ASN A 100 9.34 19.61 -2.51
N GLY A 101 9.12 20.23 -1.35
CA GLY A 101 8.06 21.23 -1.14
C GLY A 101 6.65 20.64 -0.96
N PHE A 102 6.53 19.33 -0.75
CA PHE A 102 5.25 18.68 -0.46
C PHE A 102 5.24 18.14 0.97
N ALA A 103 4.10 18.29 1.65
CA ALA A 103 3.88 17.64 2.93
C ALA A 103 3.90 16.11 2.78
N ALA A 104 4.11 15.43 3.91
CA ALA A 104 3.92 13.99 4.06
C ALA A 104 2.61 13.54 3.38
N GLY A 105 2.71 12.56 2.47
CA GLY A 105 1.61 12.16 1.57
C GLY A 105 1.70 12.73 0.15
N GLY A 106 2.70 13.57 -0.15
CA GLY A 106 3.10 13.92 -1.51
C GLY A 106 2.11 14.82 -2.24
N GLN A 107 2.17 14.85 -3.58
CA GLN A 107 1.45 15.85 -4.40
C GLN A 107 -0.08 15.84 -4.20
N ARG A 108 -0.66 14.70 -3.82
CA ARG A 108 -2.11 14.58 -3.58
C ARG A 108 -2.58 15.41 -2.38
N THR A 109 -1.71 15.69 -1.42
CA THR A 109 -2.02 16.57 -0.27
C THR A 109 -2.29 18.01 -0.71
N ALA A 110 -1.69 18.44 -1.81
CA ALA A 110 -1.95 19.77 -2.37
C ALA A 110 -3.28 19.86 -3.12
N THR A 111 -3.89 18.72 -3.49
CA THR A 111 -5.12 18.68 -4.30
C THR A 111 -6.36 18.86 -3.43
N VAL A 112 -7.32 19.65 -3.89
CA VAL A 112 -8.55 19.92 -3.14
C VAL A 112 -9.49 18.72 -3.16
N ASN A 113 -9.98 18.30 -4.33
CA ASN A 113 -10.96 17.22 -4.47
C ASN A 113 -10.47 16.17 -5.46
N ILE A 114 -10.64 14.89 -5.11
CA ILE A 114 -10.33 13.74 -5.95
C ILE A 114 -11.64 12.99 -6.23
N GLU A 115 -11.94 12.79 -7.52
CA GLU A 115 -13.17 12.13 -7.98
C GLU A 115 -12.89 10.82 -8.74
N ASN A 116 -11.66 10.64 -9.18
CA ASN A 116 -11.22 9.51 -10.01
C ASN A 116 -10.49 8.42 -9.21
N PHE A 117 -10.61 8.43 -7.88
CA PHE A 117 -10.08 7.36 -7.04
C PHE A 117 -11.17 6.34 -6.72
N HIS A 118 -10.97 5.11 -7.19
CA HIS A 118 -11.92 4.02 -7.00
C HIS A 118 -12.14 3.70 -5.50
N GLY A 119 -13.35 3.32 -5.14
CA GLY A 119 -13.75 3.01 -3.76
C GLY A 119 -14.40 4.17 -3.01
N PHE A 120 -14.40 5.38 -3.58
CA PHE A 120 -15.13 6.52 -3.04
C PHE A 120 -16.25 6.94 -4.00
N PRO A 121 -17.54 6.63 -3.70
CA PRO A 121 -18.66 7.02 -4.56
C PRO A 121 -18.89 8.54 -4.57
N THR A 122 -18.43 9.22 -3.52
CA THR A 122 -18.44 10.67 -3.38
C THR A 122 -17.01 11.20 -3.42
N ARG A 123 -16.84 12.47 -3.79
CA ARG A 123 -15.54 13.15 -3.80
C ARG A 123 -14.85 13.04 -2.44
N ILE A 124 -13.54 12.83 -2.46
CA ILE A 124 -12.70 12.83 -1.24
C ILE A 124 -11.65 13.93 -1.32
N LEU A 125 -11.34 14.56 -0.18
CA LEU A 125 -10.26 15.53 -0.09
C LEU A 125 -8.90 14.84 -0.23
N GLY A 126 -7.98 15.47 -0.97
CA GLY A 126 -6.63 14.94 -1.18
C GLY A 126 -5.89 14.57 0.11
N PRO A 127 -5.79 15.49 1.10
CA PRO A 127 -5.19 15.18 2.41
C PRO A 127 -5.87 14.02 3.11
N LYS A 128 -7.21 14.00 3.17
CA LYS A 128 -7.97 12.93 3.83
C LYS A 128 -7.68 11.57 3.21
N LEU A 129 -7.59 11.48 1.89
CA LEU A 129 -7.23 10.23 1.22
C LEU A 129 -5.85 9.73 1.64
N MET A 130 -4.86 10.64 1.79
CA MET A 130 -3.52 10.27 2.23
C MET A 130 -3.45 9.89 3.71
N ASP A 131 -4.29 10.49 4.56
CA ASP A 131 -4.43 10.09 5.97
C ASP A 131 -4.97 8.67 6.10
N GLU A 132 -6.04 8.31 5.38
CA GLU A 132 -6.60 6.94 5.36
C GLU A 132 -5.54 5.90 4.92
N PHE A 133 -4.70 6.28 3.96
CA PHE A 133 -3.59 5.48 3.47
C PHE A 133 -2.47 5.31 4.51
N ARG A 134 -2.13 6.39 5.22
CA ARG A 134 -1.17 6.35 6.33
C ARG A 134 -1.66 5.42 7.42
N ASP A 135 -2.91 5.59 7.84
CA ASP A 135 -3.54 4.80 8.90
C ASP A 135 -3.60 3.31 8.52
N GLN A 136 -3.91 3.00 7.27
CA GLN A 136 -3.87 1.63 6.76
C GLN A 136 -2.46 1.04 6.88
N SER A 137 -1.41 1.79 6.53
CA SER A 137 -0.03 1.32 6.68
C SER A 137 0.37 1.07 8.13
N LEU A 138 0.01 1.98 9.02
CA LEU A 138 0.26 1.84 10.46
C LEU A 138 -0.46 0.63 11.04
N ARG A 139 -1.71 0.39 10.62
CA ARG A 139 -2.51 -0.76 11.05
C ARG A 139 -1.87 -2.10 10.71
N PHE A 140 -1.18 -2.21 9.57
CA PHE A 140 -0.47 -3.43 9.18
C PHE A 140 0.95 -3.53 9.77
N GLY A 141 1.43 -2.51 10.49
CA GLY A 141 2.73 -2.52 11.15
C GLY A 141 3.86 -1.87 10.37
N THR A 142 3.56 -1.05 9.35
CA THR A 142 4.61 -0.26 8.67
C THR A 142 5.20 0.76 9.66
N ARG A 143 6.53 0.81 9.80
CA ARG A 143 7.18 1.85 10.62
C ARG A 143 7.36 3.11 9.79
N ILE A 144 6.56 4.14 10.05
CA ILE A 144 6.63 5.42 9.32
C ILE A 144 7.53 6.40 10.07
N ILE A 145 8.47 7.03 9.36
CA ILE A 145 9.41 8.03 9.85
C ILE A 145 9.20 9.32 9.04
N THR A 146 8.88 10.42 9.73
CA THR A 146 8.64 11.74 9.13
C THR A 146 9.95 12.49 8.91
N GLU A 147 10.82 11.93 8.08
CA GLU A 147 12.12 12.51 7.75
C GLU A 147 12.43 12.32 6.27
N THR A 148 13.23 13.23 5.72
CA THR A 148 13.64 13.21 4.31
C THR A 148 14.93 12.41 4.17
N ILE A 149 15.01 11.52 3.19
CA ILE A 149 16.27 10.91 2.77
C ILE A 149 16.93 11.80 1.74
N SER A 150 18.16 12.27 2.01
CA SER A 150 18.88 13.18 1.12
C SER A 150 19.90 12.47 0.23
N LYS A 151 20.45 11.33 0.69
CA LYS A 151 21.50 10.60 -0.02
C LYS A 151 21.30 9.09 0.08
N ILE A 152 21.59 8.40 -1.02
CA ILE A 152 21.58 6.94 -1.11
C ILE A 152 22.81 6.50 -1.90
N ASP A 153 23.50 5.48 -1.42
CA ASP A 153 24.57 4.80 -2.12
C ASP A 153 24.14 3.37 -2.50
N LEU A 154 24.08 3.14 -3.81
CA LEU A 154 23.65 1.89 -4.43
C LEU A 154 24.81 1.04 -4.95
N SER A 155 26.07 1.46 -4.71
CA SER A 155 27.26 0.81 -5.27
C SER A 155 27.58 -0.54 -4.62
N LEU A 156 27.24 -0.70 -3.33
CA LEU A 156 27.56 -1.87 -2.52
C LEU A 156 26.31 -2.33 -1.75
N ARG A 157 26.30 -3.61 -1.37
CA ARG A 157 25.29 -4.18 -0.47
C ARG A 157 25.90 -4.48 0.91
N PRO A 158 25.17 -4.26 2.02
CA PRO A 158 23.81 -3.68 2.09
C PRO A 158 23.80 -2.22 1.62
N LEU A 159 22.67 -1.79 1.04
CA LEU A 159 22.50 -0.44 0.50
C LEU A 159 22.60 0.55 1.65
N ARG A 160 23.16 1.73 1.39
CA ARG A 160 23.39 2.75 2.42
C ARG A 160 22.57 4.00 2.11
N TYR A 161 21.97 4.60 3.13
CA TYR A 161 21.22 5.83 2.97
C TYR A 161 21.40 6.76 4.17
N TRP A 162 21.17 8.05 3.95
CA TRP A 162 21.32 9.09 4.96
C TRP A 162 20.08 9.99 4.96
N ARG A 163 19.69 10.38 6.17
CA ARG A 163 18.65 11.39 6.42
C ARG A 163 19.21 12.78 6.16
N GLU A 164 18.31 13.68 5.77
CA GLU A 164 18.60 15.09 5.59
C GLU A 164 19.21 15.68 6.89
N GLY A 165 20.38 16.32 6.76
CA GLY A 165 21.12 16.87 7.90
C GLY A 165 22.08 15.88 8.61
N GLN A 166 22.09 14.60 8.23
CA GLN A 166 22.96 13.55 8.81
C GLN A 166 23.86 12.88 7.78
N GLU A 167 24.20 13.57 6.69
CA GLU A 167 24.94 13.00 5.55
C GLU A 167 26.39 12.61 5.85
N ASP A 168 26.96 13.21 6.90
CA ASP A 168 28.31 12.97 7.39
C ASP A 168 28.37 11.93 8.53
N GLU A 169 27.21 11.43 8.97
CA GLU A 169 27.11 10.40 10.03
C GLU A 169 27.19 8.97 9.45
N GLU A 170 27.23 7.98 10.35
CA GLU A 170 27.23 6.57 9.96
C GLU A 170 25.93 6.25 9.20
N PRO A 171 26.01 5.66 7.99
CA PRO A 171 24.84 5.35 7.19
C PRO A 171 23.92 4.34 7.85
N GLU A 172 22.62 4.54 7.67
CA GLU A 172 21.68 3.44 7.85
C GLU A 172 21.75 2.48 6.66
N THR A 173 21.43 1.21 6.92
CA THR A 173 21.56 0.14 5.93
C THR A 173 20.21 -0.53 5.64
N ALA A 174 20.03 -0.91 4.38
CA ALA A 174 18.87 -1.68 3.93
C ALA A 174 19.30 -2.71 2.89
N ASP A 175 18.66 -3.88 2.89
CA ASP A 175 18.91 -4.89 1.86
C ASP A 175 18.23 -4.52 0.54
N THR A 176 17.08 -3.83 0.65
CA THR A 176 16.30 -3.36 -0.49
C THR A 176 15.71 -1.98 -0.21
N VAL A 177 15.81 -1.09 -1.20
CA VAL A 177 15.22 0.25 -1.19
C VAL A 177 14.19 0.36 -2.30
N ILE A 178 12.98 0.80 -1.96
CA ILE A 178 11.90 1.14 -2.90
C ILE A 178 11.82 2.66 -3.00
N VAL A 179 12.20 3.20 -4.16
CA VAL A 179 12.10 4.65 -4.43
C VAL A 179 10.72 4.94 -4.98
N ALA A 180 9.90 5.59 -4.16
CA ALA A 180 8.52 5.96 -4.46
C ALA A 180 8.29 7.48 -4.30
N THR A 181 9.34 8.31 -4.37
CA THR A 181 9.29 9.78 -4.15
C THR A 181 8.42 10.56 -5.13
N SER A 182 7.85 9.89 -6.13
CA SER A 182 6.99 10.45 -7.17
C SER A 182 7.68 11.56 -7.98
N ALA A 183 6.95 12.16 -8.90
CA ALA A 183 7.33 13.39 -9.59
C ALA A 183 6.32 14.51 -9.25
N SER A 184 6.75 15.76 -9.41
CA SER A 184 5.90 16.94 -9.23
C SER A 184 5.69 17.68 -10.54
N ALA A 185 4.50 18.26 -10.71
CA ALA A 185 4.21 19.07 -11.88
C ALA A 185 4.96 20.41 -11.81
N LYS A 186 5.70 20.76 -12.85
CA LYS A 186 6.40 22.04 -12.96
C LYS A 186 5.39 23.17 -13.07
N ARG A 187 5.49 24.16 -12.19
CA ARG A 187 4.67 25.38 -12.23
C ARG A 187 5.43 26.50 -12.93
N VAL A 188 4.73 27.25 -13.77
CA VAL A 188 5.24 28.50 -14.35
C VAL A 188 4.88 29.60 -13.36
N GLY A 189 5.87 30.37 -12.88
CA GLY A 189 5.71 31.43 -11.88
C GLY A 189 4.99 32.67 -12.43
N LEU A 190 3.72 32.51 -12.82
CA LEU A 190 2.89 33.59 -13.35
C LEU A 190 2.43 34.53 -12.24
N LYS A 191 2.32 35.82 -12.54
CA LYS A 191 1.79 36.81 -11.59
C LYS A 191 0.33 36.47 -11.27
N GLY A 192 0.04 36.20 -9.99
CA GLY A 192 -1.28 35.75 -9.53
C GLY A 192 -1.51 34.24 -9.67
N GLY A 193 -0.54 33.46 -10.16
CA GLY A 193 -0.68 32.01 -10.36
C GLY A 193 -1.02 31.24 -9.08
N GLU A 194 -0.36 31.59 -7.97
CA GLU A 194 -0.64 30.98 -6.66
C GLU A 194 -2.05 31.33 -6.13
N ALA A 195 -2.56 32.53 -6.43
CA ALA A 195 -3.89 32.95 -5.99
C ALA A 195 -5.03 32.19 -6.70
N TYR A 196 -4.81 31.78 -7.96
CA TYR A 196 -5.77 31.02 -8.75
C TYR A 196 -5.48 29.51 -8.78
N TRP A 197 -4.48 29.06 -8.02
CA TRP A 197 -4.15 27.64 -7.92
C TRP A 197 -5.33 26.86 -7.32
N HIS A 198 -5.75 25.79 -7.99
CA HIS A 198 -6.97 25.03 -7.70
C HIS A 198 -8.29 25.84 -7.77
N SER A 199 -8.25 27.10 -8.23
CA SER A 199 -9.42 27.98 -8.42
C SER A 199 -9.53 28.49 -9.87
N GLY A 200 -8.95 27.73 -10.81
CA GLY A 200 -8.89 28.08 -12.23
C GLY A 200 -7.59 27.65 -12.91
N ILE A 201 -6.51 27.47 -12.14
CA ILE A 201 -5.24 26.91 -12.61
C ILE A 201 -5.08 25.50 -12.05
N GLY A 202 -4.78 24.55 -12.93
CA GLY A 202 -4.47 23.16 -12.60
C GLY A 202 -3.25 22.65 -13.36
N ALA A 203 -2.68 21.53 -12.90
CA ALA A 203 -1.49 20.92 -13.51
C ALA A 203 -1.77 19.57 -14.19
N CYS A 204 -2.99 19.05 -14.09
CA CYS A 204 -3.36 17.74 -14.63
C CYS A 204 -4.74 17.82 -15.29
N ALA A 205 -4.77 17.85 -16.62
CA ALA A 205 -6.01 17.95 -17.38
C ALA A 205 -6.95 16.75 -17.14
N VAL A 206 -6.42 15.54 -16.94
CA VAL A 206 -7.24 14.34 -16.68
C VAL A 206 -7.80 14.35 -15.24
N CYS A 207 -7.12 15.01 -14.31
CA CYS A 207 -7.53 15.08 -12.92
C CYS A 207 -8.66 16.10 -12.74
N ASP A 208 -8.46 17.29 -13.30
CA ASP A 208 -9.32 18.45 -13.02
C ASP A 208 -10.13 18.89 -14.25
N GLY A 209 -9.86 18.42 -15.46
CA GLY A 209 -10.48 18.97 -16.68
C GLY A 209 -11.98 18.76 -16.80
N THR A 210 -12.55 17.79 -16.08
CA THR A 210 -14.00 17.50 -16.09
C THR A 210 -14.79 18.32 -15.07
N ILE A 211 -14.14 19.14 -14.24
CA ILE A 211 -14.87 19.92 -13.23
C ILE A 211 -15.76 20.99 -13.90
N PRO A 212 -16.92 21.34 -13.31
CA PRO A 212 -17.89 22.22 -13.96
C PRO A 212 -17.36 23.60 -14.39
N ILE A 213 -16.36 24.15 -13.69
CA ILE A 213 -15.80 25.48 -14.00
C ILE A 213 -15.13 25.54 -15.38
N PHE A 214 -14.65 24.42 -15.95
CA PHE A 214 -14.00 24.41 -17.27
C PHE A 214 -14.94 24.03 -18.42
N ARG A 215 -16.19 23.63 -18.11
CA ARG A 215 -17.12 23.15 -19.15
C ARG A 215 -17.66 24.32 -19.98
N ASN A 216 -17.65 24.15 -21.30
CA ASN A 216 -18.12 25.14 -22.28
C ASN A 216 -17.39 26.49 -22.25
N ASN A 217 -16.16 26.52 -21.71
CA ASN A 217 -15.28 27.68 -21.80
C ASN A 217 -14.30 27.48 -22.96
N PRO A 218 -13.95 28.55 -23.70
CA PRO A 218 -12.89 28.48 -24.71
C PRO A 218 -11.57 28.09 -24.05
N LEU A 219 -10.80 27.23 -24.72
CA LEU A 219 -9.45 26.83 -24.33
C LEU A 219 -8.43 27.94 -24.64
#